data_AF-A0A838VDR5-F1
#
_entry.id   AF-A0A838VDR5-F1
#
_cell.length_a   1.000
_cell.length_b   1.000
_cell.length_c   1.000
_cell.angle_alpha   90.00
_cell.angle_beta   90.00
_cell.angle_gamma   90.00
#
_symmetry.space_group_name_H-M   'P 1'
#
loop_
_entity.id
_entity.type
_entity.pdbx_description
1 polymer ?
#
loop_
_entity_poly.entity_id
_entity_poly.type
_entity_poly.pdbx_seq_one_letter_code
_entity_poly.pdbx_strand_id
1 'polypeptide(L)'
;MAEVSSMAGNSCGAIARAEAEAPFLRAALARQPDLRAPLEAGEIGAALALARAVEGPALRGRLRCERDRIALCVAIGDLSG
;
A
#
# COMPACT_ATOMS: atom_id res chain seq x y z
N MET A 1 -0.81 13.28 -17.84
CA MET A 1 0.46 13.45 -17.08
C MET A 1 0.31 14.37 -15.87
N ALA A 2 -0.43 15.49 -15.93
CA ALA A 2 -0.61 16.37 -14.77
C ALA A 2 -1.33 15.73 -13.56
N GLU A 3 -2.36 14.91 -13.78
CA GLU A 3 -3.11 14.24 -12.69
C GLU A 3 -2.29 13.16 -11.96
N VAL A 4 -1.45 12.40 -12.69
CA VAL A 4 -0.59 11.36 -12.09
C VAL A 4 0.46 11.98 -11.18
N SER A 5 1.02 13.15 -11.56
CA SER A 5 1.97 13.88 -10.71
C SER A 5 1.31 14.44 -9.45
N SER A 6 0.02 14.81 -9.51
CA SER A 6 -0.75 15.23 -8.34
C SER A 6 -1.04 14.05 -7.41
N MET A 7 -1.41 12.89 -7.98
CA MET A 7 -1.68 11.68 -7.20
C MET A 7 -0.41 11.18 -6.49
N ALA A 8 0.73 11.14 -7.18
CA ALA A 8 2.01 10.74 -6.58
C ALA A 8 2.41 11.63 -5.39
N GLY A 9 2.25 12.96 -5.53
CA GLY A 9 2.50 13.91 -4.44
C GLY A 9 1.59 13.68 -3.24
N ASN A 10 0.30 13.44 -3.49
CA ASN A 10 -0.68 13.13 -2.45
C ASN A 10 -0.38 11.79 -1.75
N SER A 11 0.00 10.77 -2.50
CA SER A 11 0.34 9.45 -1.96
C SER A 11 1.62 9.45 -1.15
N CYS A 12 2.65 10.17 -1.57
CA CYS A 12 3.85 10.36 -0.74
C CYS A 12 3.52 11.08 0.58
N GLY A 13 2.68 12.13 0.52
CA GLY A 13 2.17 12.81 1.71
C GLY A 13 1.28 11.92 2.60
N ALA A 14 0.53 10.99 2.02
CA ALA A 14 -0.27 10.00 2.74
C ALA A 14 0.63 8.99 3.48
N ILE A 15 1.70 8.51 2.84
CA ILE A 15 2.67 7.61 3.47
C ILE A 15 3.37 8.30 4.65
N ALA A 16 3.82 9.55 4.49
CA ALA A 16 4.43 10.31 5.57
C ALA A 16 3.49 10.47 6.78
N ARG A 17 2.20 10.79 6.54
CA ARG A 17 1.18 10.84 7.59
C ARG A 17 0.92 9.48 8.22
N ALA A 18 0.88 8.41 7.42
CA ALA A 18 0.70 7.05 7.93
C ALA A 18 1.86 6.60 8.82
N GLU A 19 3.10 6.95 8.47
CA GLU A 19 4.28 6.66 9.27
C GLU A 19 4.29 7.46 10.59
N ALA A 20 3.87 8.74 10.56
CA ALA A 20 3.84 9.59 11.75
C ALA A 20 2.69 9.27 12.70
N GLU A 21 1.48 9.09 12.18
CA GLU A 21 0.23 9.16 12.97
C GLU A 21 -0.53 7.83 13.07
N ALA A 22 -0.18 6.82 12.25
CA ALA A 22 -0.90 5.54 12.20
C ALA A 22 0.03 4.34 12.49
N PRO A 23 0.23 3.96 13.78
CA PRO A 23 1.15 2.88 14.16
C PRO A 23 0.89 1.56 13.42
N PHE A 24 -0.37 1.25 13.11
CA PHE A 24 -0.76 0.05 12.38
C PHE A 24 -0.34 0.10 10.90
N LEU A 25 -0.47 1.26 10.25
CA LEU A 25 -0.03 1.46 8.85
C LEU A 25 1.49 1.48 8.77
N ARG A 26 2.17 2.16 9.70
CA ARG A 26 3.64 2.12 9.80
C ARG A 26 4.15 0.68 9.88
N ALA A 27 3.55 -0.14 10.74
CA ALA A 27 3.93 -1.55 10.87
C ALA A 27 3.57 -2.37 9.61
N ALA A 28 2.46 -2.05 8.93
CA ALA A 28 2.08 -2.73 7.69
C ALA A 28 3.04 -2.39 6.53
N LEU A 29 3.42 -1.11 6.37
CA LEU A 29 4.43 -0.65 5.40
C LEU A 29 5.77 -1.34 5.62
N ALA A 30 6.23 -1.43 6.87
CA ALA A 30 7.48 -2.10 7.21
C ALA A 30 7.48 -3.61 6.88
N ARG A 31 6.31 -4.27 6.96
CA ARG A 31 6.18 -5.71 6.63
C ARG A 31 6.05 -5.99 5.13
N GLN A 32 5.73 -4.99 4.32
CA GLN A 32 5.43 -5.14 2.89
C GLN A 32 6.25 -4.14 2.05
N PRO A 33 7.60 -4.21 2.09
CA PRO A 33 8.46 -3.20 1.47
C PRO A 33 8.30 -3.13 -0.05
N ASP A 34 7.88 -4.22 -0.69
CA ASP A 34 7.63 -4.30 -2.13
C ASP A 34 6.44 -3.45 -2.59
N LEU A 35 5.49 -3.16 -1.68
CA LEU A 35 4.36 -2.27 -1.97
C LEU A 35 4.74 -0.78 -1.88
N ARG A 36 5.88 -0.43 -1.25
CA ARG A 36 6.21 0.97 -0.97
C ARG A 36 6.44 1.78 -2.24
N ALA A 37 7.23 1.27 -3.18
CA ALA A 37 7.55 1.95 -4.42
C ALA A 37 6.30 2.31 -5.27
N PRO A 38 5.38 1.39 -5.59
CA PRO A 38 4.19 1.74 -6.35
C PRO A 38 3.23 2.65 -5.56
N LEU A 39 3.16 2.54 -4.24
CA LEU A 39 2.36 3.45 -3.41
C LEU A 39 2.94 4.88 -3.41
N GLU A 40 4.26 5.05 -3.30
CA GLU A 40 4.93 6.35 -3.39
C GLU A 40 4.77 6.99 -4.78
N ALA A 41 4.73 6.17 -5.83
CA ALA A 41 4.48 6.61 -7.20
C ALA A 41 3.00 6.95 -7.48
N GLY A 42 2.09 6.72 -6.52
CA GLY A 42 0.64 6.87 -6.72
C GLY A 42 0.01 5.80 -7.62
N GLU A 43 0.73 4.72 -7.91
CA GLU A 43 0.29 3.60 -8.74
C GLU A 43 -0.53 2.58 -7.93
N ILE A 44 -1.65 3.02 -7.36
CA ILE A 44 -2.50 2.18 -6.48
C ILE A 44 -2.94 0.88 -7.18
N GLY A 45 -3.22 0.93 -8.49
CA GLY A 45 -3.56 -0.26 -9.28
C GLY A 45 -2.44 -1.30 -9.33
N ALA A 46 -1.19 -0.86 -9.51
CA ALA A 46 -0.02 -1.73 -9.50
C ALA A 46 0.22 -2.32 -8.09
N ALA A 47 0.06 -1.49 -7.05
CA ALA A 47 0.14 -1.95 -5.67
C ALA A 47 -0.93 -3.00 -5.34
N LEU A 48 -2.17 -2.84 -5.84
CA LEU A 48 -3.24 -3.83 -5.68
C LEU A 48 -2.95 -5.14 -6.43
N ALA A 49 -2.36 -5.08 -7.62
CA ALA A 49 -1.94 -6.27 -8.35
C ALA A 49 -0.89 -7.07 -7.55
N LEU A 50 0.13 -6.39 -7.00
CA LEU A 50 1.12 -6.99 -6.11
C LEU A 50 0.49 -7.51 -4.81
N ALA A 51 -0.51 -6.82 -4.26
CA ALA A 51 -1.20 -7.24 -3.06
C ALA A 51 -1.93 -8.58 -3.23
N ARG A 52 -2.43 -8.87 -4.44
CA ARG A 52 -3.10 -10.13 -4.81
C ARG A 52 -2.15 -11.26 -5.16
N ALA A 53 -0.94 -10.94 -5.63
CA ALA A 53 0.07 -11.91 -6.05
C ALA A 53 0.82 -12.58 -4.87
N VAL A 54 0.10 -13.00 -3.81
CA VAL A 54 0.71 -13.64 -2.63
C VAL A 54 0.89 -15.13 -2.85
N GLU A 55 2.14 -15.57 -2.81
CA GLU A 55 2.54 -16.97 -2.93
C GLU A 55 2.86 -17.63 -1.57
N GLY A 56 2.90 -18.96 -1.56
CA GLY A 56 3.19 -19.76 -0.36
C GLY A 56 2.46 -21.10 -0.30
N PRO A 57 2.94 -22.06 0.53
CA PRO A 57 2.37 -23.40 0.56
C PRO A 57 1.04 -23.49 1.33
N ALA A 58 0.80 -22.61 2.31
CA ALA A 58 -0.37 -22.66 3.17
C ALA A 58 -1.47 -21.66 2.76
N LEU A 59 -2.62 -22.15 2.29
CA LEU A 59 -3.76 -21.33 1.85
C LEU A 59 -4.20 -20.31 2.92
N ARG A 60 -4.34 -20.74 4.17
CA ARG A 60 -4.74 -19.87 5.29
C ARG A 60 -3.74 -18.75 5.58
N GLY A 61 -2.45 -18.99 5.37
CA GLY A 61 -1.41 -17.95 5.52
C GLY A 61 -1.48 -16.95 4.37
N ARG A 62 -1.61 -17.47 3.14
CA ARG A 62 -1.74 -16.66 1.93
C ARG A 62 -2.91 -15.69 1.96
N LEU A 63 -4.12 -16.18 2.28
CA LEU A 63 -5.31 -15.32 2.32
C LEU A 63 -5.22 -14.21 3.37
N ARG A 64 -4.56 -14.47 4.50
CA ARG A 64 -4.35 -13.43 5.53
C ARG A 64 -3.38 -12.37 5.05
N CYS A 65 -2.27 -12.79 4.44
CA CYS A 65 -1.29 -11.87 3.87
C CYS A 65 -1.88 -11.04 2.72
N GLU A 66 -2.61 -11.67 1.80
CA GLU A 66 -3.32 -10.99 0.70
C GLU A 66 -4.30 -9.93 1.25
N ARG A 67 -5.14 -10.31 2.22
CA ARG A 67 -6.06 -9.37 2.88
C ARG A 67 -5.32 -8.18 3.49
N ASP A 68 -4.25 -8.42 4.24
CA ASP A 68 -3.51 -7.37 4.93
C ASP A 68 -2.82 -6.42 3.93
N ARG A 69 -2.31 -6.96 2.81
CA ARG A 69 -1.73 -6.18 1.71
C ARG A 69 -2.78 -5.32 1.00
N ILE A 70 -3.95 -5.88 0.71
CA ILE A 70 -5.07 -5.14 0.10
C ILE A 70 -5.52 -4.01 1.04
N ALA A 71 -5.67 -4.30 2.34
CA ALA A 71 -6.08 -3.30 3.33
C ALA A 71 -5.09 -2.13 3.40
N LEU A 72 -3.79 -2.41 3.30
CA LEU A 72 -2.76 -1.36 3.23
C LEU A 72 -2.92 -0.48 1.98
N CYS A 73 -3.07 -1.07 0.80
CA CYS A 73 -3.24 -0.32 -0.44
C CYS A 73 -4.49 0.58 -0.39
N VAL A 74 -5.60 0.06 0.14
CA VAL A 74 -6.85 0.81 0.30
C VAL A 74 -6.67 1.97 1.28
N ALA A 75 -6.07 1.74 2.45
CA ALA A 75 -5.86 2.78 3.45
C ALA A 75 -4.95 3.91 2.95
N ILE A 76 -3.89 3.60 2.21
CA ILE A 76 -3.02 4.63 1.63
C ILE A 76 -3.73 5.37 0.50
N GLY A 77 -4.51 4.67 -0.33
CA GLY A 77 -5.35 5.31 -1.36
C GLY A 77 -6.35 6.29 -0.76
N ASP A 78 -7.08 5.87 0.28
CA ASP A 78 -8.03 6.72 1.02
C ASP A 78 -7.35 7.94 1.67
N LEU A 79 -6.18 7.75 2.29
CA LEU A 79 -5.40 8.86 2.84
C LEU A 79 -4.88 9.83 1.78
N SER A 80 -4.73 9.39 0.53
CA SER A 80 -4.26 10.22 -0.58
C SER A 80 -5.33 11.21 -1.07
N GLY A 81 -6.59 11.04 -0.67
CA GLY A 81 -7.72 11.89 -1.07
C GLY A 81 -8.49 11.34 -2.26
#